data_AF-A0A820MQ54-F1
#
_entry.id   AF-A0A820MQ54-F1
#
_cell.length_a   1.000
_cell.length_b   1.000
_cell.length_c   1.000
_cell.angle_alpha   90.00
_cell.angle_beta   90.00
_cell.angle_gamma   90.00
#
_symmetry.space_group_name_H-M   'P 1'
#
loop_
_entity.id
_entity.type
_entity.pdbx_description
1 polymer ?
#
loop_
_entity_poly.entity_id
_entity_poly.type
_entity_poly.pdbx_seq_one_letter_code
_entity_poly.pdbx_strand_id
1 'polypeptide(L)'
;MLLNDETVDQNDIGIKFAPGENNRPISVLIDLKVDELTFPKIYCGKQRKIKENVKLTYAKIAKSELRMFDRRCGRVSKLFFTYKKLQTRKFVDAISINLRKTKNTKNVTVTQMLNRDYVNGLVHNDDAFAFLRFDRSSLAFWELKKKELMAMN
;
A
#
# COMPACT_ATOMS: atom_id res chain seq x y z
N MET A 1 -53.94 -2.54 -13.96
CA MET A 1 -53.99 -4.01 -13.80
C MET A 1 -52.75 -4.42 -13.05
N LEU A 2 -52.86 -4.52 -11.72
CA LEU A 2 -51.78 -4.97 -10.84
C LEU A 2 -51.70 -6.49 -11.00
N LEU A 3 -50.54 -7.01 -11.40
CA LEU A 3 -50.28 -8.45 -11.37
C LEU A 3 -49.70 -8.79 -10.00
N ASN A 4 -50.37 -9.76 -9.39
CA ASN A 4 -50.29 -10.17 -8.01
C ASN A 4 -48.89 -10.67 -7.61
N ASP A 5 -48.40 -10.16 -6.48
CA ASP A 5 -47.60 -10.95 -5.54
C ASP A 5 -48.45 -12.15 -5.12
N GLU A 6 -47.93 -13.37 -5.30
CA GLU A 6 -48.16 -14.57 -4.47
C GLU A 6 -47.89 -15.83 -5.30
N THR A 7 -46.63 -16.28 -5.29
CA THR A 7 -46.24 -17.67 -5.01
C THR A 7 -44.79 -17.64 -4.54
N VAL A 8 -44.60 -17.30 -3.26
CA VAL A 8 -43.34 -17.55 -2.57
C VAL A 8 -43.27 -19.05 -2.33
N ASP A 9 -42.50 -19.76 -3.16
CA ASP A 9 -42.10 -21.14 -2.89
C ASP A 9 -41.30 -21.17 -1.58
N GLN A 10 -42.01 -21.41 -0.48
CA GLN A 10 -41.47 -21.77 0.82
C GLN A 10 -40.91 -23.18 0.72
N ASN A 11 -39.71 -23.35 0.16
CA ASN A 11 -38.77 -24.46 0.45
C ASN A 11 -37.41 -24.33 -0.26
N ASP A 12 -37.19 -23.35 -1.14
CA ASP A 12 -35.84 -23.00 -1.56
C ASP A 12 -35.21 -22.09 -0.50
N ILE A 13 -34.53 -22.71 0.49
CA ILE A 13 -33.48 -22.04 1.26
C ILE A 13 -32.31 -21.80 0.30
N GLY A 14 -32.51 -20.90 -0.67
CA GLY A 14 -31.50 -20.50 -1.62
C GLY A 14 -30.40 -19.80 -0.85
N ILE A 15 -29.24 -20.44 -0.74
CA ILE A 15 -28.07 -19.83 -0.12
C ILE A 15 -27.66 -18.65 -1.02
N LYS A 16 -28.03 -17.43 -0.62
CA LYS A 16 -27.70 -16.19 -1.31
C LYS A 16 -26.23 -15.87 -1.04
N PHE A 17 -25.33 -16.41 -1.85
CA PHE A 17 -23.94 -15.98 -1.83
C PHE A 17 -23.78 -14.69 -2.64
N ALA A 18 -23.21 -13.65 -2.01
CA ALA A 18 -22.81 -12.47 -2.76
C ALA A 18 -21.58 -12.81 -3.63
N PRO A 19 -21.49 -12.36 -4.90
CA PRO A 19 -20.28 -12.56 -5.68
C PRO A 19 -19.09 -11.90 -4.97
N GLY A 20 -18.14 -12.72 -4.51
CA GLY A 20 -16.98 -12.29 -3.74
C GLY A 20 -17.11 -12.43 -2.22
N GLU A 21 -18.16 -13.07 -1.71
CA GLU A 21 -18.27 -13.41 -0.30
C GLU A 21 -17.08 -14.27 0.16
N ASN A 22 -16.56 -13.97 1.35
CA ASN A 22 -15.34 -14.56 1.93
C ASN A 22 -14.02 -14.31 1.17
N ASN A 23 -14.03 -13.59 0.04
CA ASN A 23 -12.80 -13.22 -0.66
C ASN A 23 -12.24 -11.88 -0.15
N ARG A 24 -10.95 -11.89 0.21
CA ARG A 24 -10.20 -10.66 0.50
C ARG A 24 -9.61 -10.12 -0.80
N PRO A 25 -9.81 -8.83 -1.13
CA PRO A 25 -9.21 -8.26 -2.34
C PRO A 25 -7.69 -8.31 -2.25
N ILE A 26 -7.05 -8.64 -3.37
CA ILE A 26 -5.59 -8.63 -3.46
C ILE A 26 -5.11 -7.19 -3.26
N SER A 27 -4.08 -7.01 -2.43
CA SER A 27 -3.49 -5.70 -2.19
C SER A 27 -2.89 -5.13 -3.49
N VAL A 28 -3.13 -3.83 -3.72
CA VAL A 28 -2.59 -3.04 -4.84
C VAL A 28 -1.05 -3.11 -4.93
N LEU A 29 -0.38 -3.44 -3.83
CA LEU A 29 1.07 -3.58 -3.76
C LEU A 29 1.60 -4.93 -4.25
N ILE A 30 0.80 -5.98 -4.09
CA ILE A 30 1.16 -7.36 -4.41
C ILE A 30 0.77 -7.67 -5.85
N ASP A 31 -0.35 -7.12 -6.30
CA ASP A 31 -0.84 -7.35 -7.65
C ASP A 31 0.02 -6.64 -8.72
N LEU A 32 0.76 -7.46 -9.47
CA LEU A 32 1.60 -7.02 -10.59
C LEU A 32 0.78 -6.45 -11.76
N LYS A 33 -0.48 -6.87 -11.92
CA LYS A 33 -1.36 -6.52 -13.05
C LYS A 33 -2.42 -5.48 -12.68
N VAL A 34 -2.33 -4.90 -11.48
CA VAL A 34 -3.37 -4.03 -10.92
C VAL A 34 -3.67 -2.82 -11.81
N ASP A 35 -2.68 -2.23 -12.48
CA ASP A 35 -2.91 -1.07 -13.34
C ASP A 35 -3.71 -1.46 -14.60
N GLU A 36 -3.36 -2.60 -15.20
CA GLU A 36 -3.97 -3.14 -16.40
C GLU A 36 -5.41 -3.57 -16.15
N LEU A 37 -5.67 -4.15 -14.98
CA LEU A 37 -7.00 -4.55 -14.52
C LEU A 37 -7.86 -3.34 -14.12
N THR A 38 -7.28 -2.33 -13.47
CA THR A 38 -8.02 -1.14 -13.02
C THR A 38 -8.40 -0.22 -14.19
N PHE A 39 -7.56 -0.14 -15.23
CA PHE A 39 -7.76 0.76 -16.36
C PHE A 39 -7.88 0.00 -17.69
N PRO A 40 -8.95 -0.77 -17.92
CA PRO A 40 -9.14 -1.52 -19.16
C PRO A 40 -9.23 -0.59 -20.38
N LYS A 41 -9.73 0.64 -20.23
CA LYS A 41 -9.77 1.64 -21.31
C LYS A 41 -8.37 2.10 -21.79
N ILE A 42 -7.34 1.91 -20.97
CA ILE A 42 -5.96 2.31 -21.29
C ILE A 42 -5.17 1.11 -21.79
N TYR A 43 -5.26 -0.01 -21.08
CA TYR A 43 -4.42 -1.19 -21.33
C TYR A 43 -5.12 -2.31 -22.11
N CYS A 44 -6.41 -2.16 -22.42
CA CYS A 44 -7.25 -3.15 -23.09
C CYS A 44 -7.21 -4.54 -22.40
N GLY A 45 -7.02 -4.55 -21.07
CA GLY A 45 -6.86 -5.79 -20.28
C GLY A 45 -5.60 -6.59 -20.59
N LYS A 46 -4.64 -6.03 -21.35
CA LYS A 46 -3.40 -6.73 -21.74
C LYS A 46 -2.27 -6.37 -20.79
N GLN A 47 -1.55 -7.40 -20.34
CA GLN A 47 -0.36 -7.22 -19.52
C GLN A 47 0.76 -6.50 -20.30
N ARG A 48 1.45 -5.57 -19.63
CA ARG A 48 2.63 -4.91 -20.19
C ARG A 48 3.75 -5.93 -20.45
N LYS A 49 4.28 -5.93 -21.68
CA LYS A 49 5.45 -6.74 -22.05
C LYS A 49 6.73 -6.00 -21.65
N ILE A 50 7.39 -6.48 -20.60
CA ILE A 50 8.68 -5.94 -20.14
C ILE A 50 9.77 -6.90 -20.61
N LYS A 51 10.84 -6.35 -21.19
CA LYS A 51 12.02 -7.14 -21.58
C LYS A 51 12.67 -7.73 -20.32
N GLU A 52 12.96 -9.03 -20.34
CA GLU A 52 13.45 -9.80 -19.18
C GLU A 52 14.76 -9.25 -18.59
N ASN A 53 15.61 -8.65 -19.42
CA ASN A 53 16.92 -8.12 -19.01
C ASN A 53 16.89 -6.68 -18.47
N VAL A 54 15.72 -6.08 -18.23
CA VAL A 54 15.62 -4.67 -17.81
C VAL A 54 15.03 -4.56 -16.40
N LYS A 55 15.84 -4.07 -15.45
CA LYS A 55 15.36 -3.66 -14.12
C LYS A 55 14.50 -2.39 -14.21
N LEU A 56 13.19 -2.59 -14.35
CA LEU A 56 12.21 -1.52 -14.50
C LEU A 56 11.42 -1.31 -13.20
N THR A 57 11.67 -0.18 -12.52
CA THR A 57 10.89 0.23 -11.34
C THR A 57 9.56 0.83 -11.76
N TYR A 58 8.51 0.64 -10.95
CA TYR A 58 7.19 1.27 -11.19
C TYR A 58 7.26 2.78 -11.40
N ALA A 59 8.14 3.48 -10.67
CA ALA A 59 8.37 4.92 -10.86
C ALA A 59 8.90 5.29 -12.26
N LYS A 60 9.71 4.43 -12.89
CA LYS A 60 10.17 4.64 -14.28
C LYS A 60 9.01 4.47 -15.27
N ILE A 61 8.16 3.48 -15.03
CA ILE A 61 6.95 3.23 -15.84
C ILE A 61 6.01 4.43 -15.74
N ALA A 62 5.64 4.83 -14.52
CA ALA A 62 4.78 5.99 -14.26
C ALA A 62 5.31 7.27 -14.93
N LYS A 63 6.61 7.53 -14.79
CA LYS A 63 7.30 8.65 -15.46
C LYS A 63 7.21 8.56 -16.98
N SER A 64 7.37 7.38 -17.55
CA SER A 64 7.25 7.16 -18.99
C SER A 64 5.83 7.45 -19.45
N GLU A 65 4.84 6.84 -18.81
CA GLU A 65 3.41 6.99 -19.12
C GLU A 65 2.95 8.44 -19.05
N LEU A 66 3.44 9.22 -18.07
CA LEU A 66 3.11 10.64 -17.95
C LEU A 66 3.75 11.52 -19.03
N ARG A 67 4.85 11.08 -19.64
CA ARG A 67 5.54 11.80 -20.72
C ARG A 67 5.11 11.36 -22.11
N MET A 68 4.28 10.32 -22.23
CA MET A 68 3.78 9.88 -23.52
C MET A 68 2.90 10.97 -24.15
N PHE A 69 2.96 11.08 -25.47
CA PHE A 69 2.05 11.95 -26.23
C PHE A 69 0.58 11.58 -25.95
N ASP A 70 0.31 10.29 -25.76
CA ASP A 70 -1.02 9.80 -25.37
C ASP A 70 -1.43 10.29 -23.98
N ARG A 71 -2.48 11.12 -23.96
CA ARG A 71 -3.00 11.76 -22.75
C ARG A 71 -3.88 10.86 -21.89
N ARG A 72 -4.21 9.63 -22.33
CA ARG A 72 -5.05 8.68 -21.56
C ARG A 72 -4.43 8.36 -20.20
N CYS A 73 -3.10 8.26 -20.13
CA CYS A 73 -2.36 8.05 -18.88
C CYS A 73 -2.29 9.30 -17.99
N GLY A 74 -2.45 10.49 -18.56
CA GLY A 74 -2.47 11.77 -17.84
C GLY A 74 -3.82 12.14 -17.24
N ARG A 75 -4.84 11.29 -17.39
CA ARG A 75 -6.16 11.51 -16.76
C ARG A 75 -6.03 11.52 -15.24
N VAL A 76 -6.81 12.39 -14.59
CA VAL A 76 -6.80 12.61 -13.14
C VAL A 76 -6.94 11.30 -12.35
N SER A 77 -7.83 10.40 -12.77
CA SER A 77 -8.05 9.10 -12.13
C SER A 77 -6.80 8.21 -12.16
N LYS A 78 -6.14 8.10 -13.32
CA LYS A 78 -4.91 7.32 -13.48
C LYS A 78 -3.74 7.97 -12.74
N LEU A 79 -3.65 9.29 -12.76
CA LEU A 79 -2.61 10.05 -12.07
C LEU A 79 -2.69 9.82 -10.55
N PHE A 80 -3.87 9.97 -9.96
CA PHE A 80 -4.04 9.74 -8.51
C PHE A 80 -3.82 8.28 -8.12
N PHE A 81 -4.28 7.34 -8.95
CA PHE A 81 -4.00 5.92 -8.71
C PHE A 81 -2.49 5.64 -8.69
N THR A 82 -1.77 6.13 -9.69
CA THR A 82 -0.32 5.95 -9.83
C THR A 82 0.43 6.61 -8.68
N TYR A 83 0.01 7.82 -8.29
CA TYR A 83 0.55 8.54 -7.13
C TYR A 83 0.34 7.74 -5.84
N LYS A 84 -0.88 7.27 -5.58
CA LYS A 84 -1.20 6.48 -4.38
C LYS A 84 -0.42 5.18 -4.34
N LYS A 85 -0.35 4.44 -5.45
CA LYS A 85 0.47 3.22 -5.54
C LYS A 85 1.95 3.50 -5.26
N LEU A 86 2.51 4.59 -5.78
CA LEU A 86 3.88 5.01 -5.47
C LEU A 86 4.05 5.41 -4.00
N GLN A 87 3.11 6.14 -3.43
CA GLN A 87 3.13 6.54 -2.02
C GLN A 87 3.11 5.31 -1.11
N THR A 88 2.19 4.38 -1.35
CA THR A 88 2.07 3.14 -0.57
C THR A 88 3.30 2.26 -0.70
N ARG A 89 3.91 2.16 -1.90
CA ARG A 89 5.17 1.43 -2.10
C ARG A 89 6.28 1.99 -1.21
N LYS A 90 6.43 3.32 -1.16
CA LYS A 90 7.43 3.98 -0.33
C LYS A 90 7.17 3.79 1.16
N PHE A 91 5.92 3.79 1.59
CA PHE A 91 5.57 3.45 2.98
C PHE A 91 5.99 2.03 3.33
N VAL A 92 5.71 1.04 2.49
CA VAL A 92 6.13 -0.35 2.75
C VAL A 92 7.64 -0.50 2.77
N ASP A 93 8.35 0.15 1.85
CA ASP A 93 9.82 0.14 1.85
C ASP A 93 10.37 0.78 3.15
N ALA A 94 9.80 1.91 3.59
CA ALA A 94 10.18 2.58 4.83
C ALA A 94 9.88 1.73 6.08
N ILE A 95 8.69 1.12 6.15
CA ILE A 95 8.32 0.19 7.23
C ILE A 95 9.31 -0.98 7.26
N SER A 96 9.61 -1.58 6.11
CA SER A 96 10.52 -2.72 6.01
C SER A 96 11.95 -2.36 6.46
N ILE A 97 12.43 -1.17 6.10
CA ILE A 97 13.72 -0.65 6.55
C ILE A 97 13.71 -0.40 8.06
N ASN A 98 12.69 0.26 8.58
CA ASN A 98 12.60 0.58 10.00
C ASN A 98 12.48 -0.67 10.85
N LEU A 99 11.63 -1.64 10.46
CA LEU A 99 11.55 -2.95 11.12
C LEU A 99 12.87 -3.71 11.13
N ARG A 100 13.70 -3.56 10.08
CA ARG A 100 15.05 -4.14 10.06
C ARG A 100 16.02 -3.42 10.99
N LYS A 101 15.87 -2.09 11.15
CA LYS A 101 16.72 -1.27 12.02
C LYS A 101 16.35 -1.38 13.49
N THR A 102 15.06 -1.48 13.82
CA THR A 102 14.55 -1.60 15.19
C THR A 102 14.82 -2.96 15.80
N LYS A 103 14.95 -4.02 14.98
CA LYS A 103 15.45 -5.32 15.41
C LYS A 103 16.95 -5.26 15.71
N ASN A 104 17.32 -4.56 16.77
CA ASN A 104 18.64 -4.65 17.38
C ASN A 104 18.68 -5.86 18.33
N THR A 105 18.25 -7.03 17.84
CA THR A 105 18.17 -8.28 18.63
C THR A 105 19.48 -9.07 18.59
N LYS A 106 20.60 -8.44 18.21
CA LYS A 106 21.86 -9.18 18.03
C LYS A 106 22.44 -9.69 19.35
N ASN A 107 22.18 -9.00 20.48
CA ASN A 107 22.74 -9.34 21.79
C ASN A 107 21.70 -9.19 22.94
N VAL A 108 20.44 -9.60 22.74
CA VAL A 108 19.46 -9.55 23.84
C VAL A 108 19.65 -10.77 24.74
N THR A 109 20.10 -10.54 25.98
CA THR A 109 20.28 -11.61 26.97
C THR A 109 18.93 -12.03 27.55
N VAL A 110 18.77 -13.32 27.89
CA VAL A 110 17.52 -13.87 28.47
C VAL A 110 17.07 -13.10 29.72
N THR A 111 18.00 -12.65 30.55
CA THR A 111 17.75 -11.79 31.72
C THR A 111 17.14 -10.44 31.37
N GLN A 112 17.45 -9.88 30.20
CA GLN A 112 16.86 -8.63 29.71
C GLN A 112 15.43 -8.84 29.19
N MET A 113 15.13 -9.99 28.56
CA MET A 113 13.76 -10.31 28.11
C MET A 113 12.79 -10.58 29.26
N LEU A 114 13.28 -11.08 30.39
CA LEU A 114 12.45 -11.28 31.59
C LEU A 114 12.11 -9.96 32.31
N ASN A 115 12.85 -8.88 32.01
CA ASN A 115 12.57 -7.57 32.58
C ASN A 115 11.43 -6.88 31.82
N ARG A 116 10.29 -6.71 32.49
CA ARG A 116 9.07 -6.10 31.94
C ARG A 116 9.29 -4.66 31.47
N ASP A 117 10.19 -3.92 32.12
CA ASP A 117 10.49 -2.52 31.78
C ASP A 117 11.32 -2.43 30.50
N TYR A 118 12.24 -3.37 30.29
CA TYR A 118 13.02 -3.48 29.05
C TYR A 118 12.12 -3.87 27.86
N VAL A 119 11.19 -4.80 28.08
CA VAL A 119 10.21 -5.21 27.07
C VAL A 119 9.26 -4.07 26.72
N ASN A 120 8.76 -3.32 27.70
CA ASN A 120 7.94 -2.14 27.45
C ASN A 120 8.73 -1.04 26.72
N GLY A 121 10.00 -0.83 27.06
CA GLY A 121 10.89 0.10 26.35
C GLY A 121 11.12 -0.28 24.88
N LEU A 122 11.16 -1.58 24.57
CA LEU A 122 11.21 -2.05 23.17
C LEU A 122 9.92 -1.76 22.39
N VAL A 123 8.77 -1.83 23.06
CA VAL A 123 7.44 -1.56 22.49
C VAL A 123 7.19 -0.05 22.30
N HIS A 124 7.74 0.79 23.17
CA HIS A 124 7.63 2.25 23.12
C HIS A 124 8.65 2.97 22.22
N ASN A 125 9.39 2.24 21.37
CA ASN A 125 10.31 2.89 20.45
C ASN A 125 9.56 3.78 19.44
N ASP A 126 9.82 5.08 19.47
CA ASP A 126 9.37 6.09 18.48
C ASP A 126 9.72 5.72 17.03
N ASP A 127 10.64 4.77 16.85
CA ASP A 127 10.97 4.17 15.56
C ASP A 127 9.75 3.52 14.86
N ALA A 128 8.73 3.12 15.62
CA ALA A 128 7.47 2.63 15.07
C ALA A 128 6.76 3.69 14.20
N PHE A 129 6.95 4.98 14.48
CA PHE A 129 6.41 6.09 13.69
C PHE A 129 7.41 6.66 12.69
N ALA A 130 8.67 6.22 12.72
CA ALA A 130 9.71 6.73 11.82
C ALA A 130 9.39 6.48 10.33
N PHE A 131 8.54 5.51 9.99
CA PHE A 131 8.15 5.28 8.59
C PHE A 131 7.31 6.44 8.03
N LEU A 132 6.62 7.17 8.90
CA LEU A 132 5.80 8.31 8.54
C LEU A 132 6.63 9.56 8.20
N ARG A 133 7.94 9.57 8.51
CA ARG A 133 8.86 10.65 8.08
C ARG A 133 8.94 10.80 6.56
N PHE A 134 8.49 9.80 5.80
CA PHE A 134 8.42 9.90 4.35
C PHE A 134 7.35 10.89 3.86
N ASP A 135 6.25 11.04 4.60
CA ASP A 135 5.14 11.93 4.20
C ASP A 135 5.34 13.31 4.79
N ARG A 136 5.37 14.33 3.93
CA ARG A 136 5.50 15.74 4.35
C ARG A 136 4.30 16.24 5.15
N SER A 137 3.16 15.57 5.01
CA SER A 137 1.97 15.88 5.80
C SER A 137 2.00 15.26 7.21
N SER A 138 2.94 14.34 7.48
CA SER A 138 3.01 13.66 8.78
C SER A 138 3.67 14.50 9.86
N LEU A 139 3.18 14.36 11.10
CA LEU A 139 3.79 14.95 12.29
C LEU A 139 5.24 14.48 12.47
N ALA A 140 5.54 13.21 12.19
CA ALA A 140 6.88 12.66 12.31
C ALA A 140 7.89 13.35 11.37
N PHE A 141 7.45 13.83 10.20
CA PHE A 141 8.29 14.59 9.28
C PHE A 141 8.60 15.99 9.82
N TRP A 142 7.59 16.69 10.35
CA TRP A 142 7.77 18.02 10.92
C TRP A 142 8.62 18.00 12.20
N GLU A 143 8.46 16.98 13.02
CA GLU A 143 9.30 16.79 14.20
C GLU A 143 10.77 16.58 13.83
N LEU A 144 11.05 15.77 12.80
CA LEU A 144 12.39 15.60 12.25
C LEU A 144 12.96 16.94 11.76
N LYS A 145 12.20 17.70 10.98
CA LYS A 145 12.64 18.99 10.44
C LYS A 145 12.90 20.03 11.53
N LYS A 146 12.07 20.04 12.58
CA LYS A 146 12.29 20.86 13.77
C LYS A 146 13.62 20.49 14.45
N LYS A 147 13.89 19.19 14.64
CA LYS A 147 15.15 18.71 15.22
C LYS A 147 16.37 19.08 14.37
N GLU A 148 16.29 18.93 13.05
CA GLU A 148 17.38 19.33 12.12
C GLU A 148 17.69 20.83 12.21
N LEU A 149 16.65 21.67 12.29
CA LEU A 149 16.82 23.13 12.40
C LEU A 149 17.46 23.52 13.73
N MET A 150 17.04 22.89 14.84
CA MET A 150 17.63 23.15 16.16
C MET A 150 19.09 22.69 16.27
N ALA A 151 19.49 21.68 15.50
CA ALA A 151 20.86 21.17 15.49
C ALA A 151 21.82 21.97 14.59
N MET A 152 21.30 22.88 13.76
CA MET A 152 22.11 23.80 12.94
C MET A 152 22.52 25.08 13.69
N ASN A 153 21.91 25.33 14.86
CA ASN A 153 22.28 26.42 15.78
C ASN A 153 23.29 25.94 16.81
#